data_AF-A0A438ILW5-F1
#
_entry.id   AF-A0A438ILW5-F1
#
_cell.length_a   1.000
_cell.length_b   1.000
_cell.length_c   1.000
_cell.angle_alpha   90.00
_cell.angle_beta   90.00
_cell.angle_gamma   90.00
#
_symmetry.space_group_name_H-M   'P 1'
#
loop_
_entity.id
_entity.type
_entity.pdbx_description
1 polymer ?
#
loop_
_entity_poly.entity_id
_entity_poly.type
_entity_poly.pdbx_seq_one_letter_code
_entity_poly.pdbx_strand_id
1 'polypeptide(L)'
;MGILYDYEDVVLIGKLRSQGLAYYKPEFQQQPKPPDVFLLKFWCYHDRKGLLHDVTEVLCELELTIKRVKVSTAPDGRVMDLFSSQTPDVKPIRTSEGHNANPKNELHTKKRQEDTIHRLKAVLGDAMMSVEIELAGPEVTACSQGSSFLPPAITEEIFSLELPNERSNGSAASNSLSVTMDNSLSPSHTLIQIICQDHKGLIYDIMRTLKDYKSRLACDASGWEEDSDPNKRNALSSRLRMELFRPLRVAVRSRGPDTELLVANPVELSGRGRPLVFYDITLALKLLNIQIFSVEIARHMIQDREWEVYRILLDEGDGFCVSRNKIEEGVRKKLMGWE
;
A
#
# COMPACT_ATOMS: atom_id res chain seq x y z
N MET A 1 -23.32 3.84 -6.45
CA MET A 1 -22.80 2.49 -6.12
C MET A 1 -23.29 2.19 -4.71
N GLY A 2 -24.15 1.20 -4.55
CA GLY A 2 -24.68 0.82 -3.22
C GLY A 2 -24.00 -0.48 -2.80
N ILE A 3 -23.52 -0.54 -1.57
CA ILE A 3 -23.00 -1.76 -0.94
C ILE A 3 -24.11 -2.24 0.00
N LEU A 4 -24.62 -3.46 -0.22
CA LEU A 4 -25.44 -4.15 0.77
C LEU A 4 -24.56 -5.19 1.46
N TYR A 5 -24.50 -5.12 2.78
CA TYR A 5 -23.96 -6.19 3.61
C TYR A 5 -25.12 -7.10 3.99
N ASP A 6 -25.01 -8.39 3.69
CA ASP A 6 -25.85 -9.42 4.31
C ASP A 6 -25.00 -10.16 5.34
N TYR A 7 -25.61 -10.61 6.43
CA TYR A 7 -24.94 -11.08 7.65
C TYR A 7 -24.31 -12.49 7.54
N GLU A 8 -24.15 -13.00 6.33
CA GLU A 8 -23.43 -14.25 6.03
C GLU A 8 -22.42 -13.97 4.92
N ASP A 9 -21.11 -13.91 5.24
CA ASP A 9 -19.91 -14.08 4.40
C ASP A 9 -19.92 -13.71 2.88
N VAL A 10 -20.84 -12.83 2.45
CA VAL A 10 -21.10 -12.50 1.05
C VAL A 10 -21.05 -10.99 0.88
N VAL A 11 -20.02 -10.51 0.20
CA VAL A 11 -19.91 -9.11 -0.21
C VAL A 11 -20.63 -8.93 -1.55
N LEU A 12 -21.84 -8.37 -1.53
CA LEU A 12 -22.56 -7.97 -2.74
C LEU A 12 -22.17 -6.56 -3.17
N ILE A 13 -21.36 -6.44 -4.23
CA ILE A 13 -21.00 -5.15 -4.81
C ILE A 13 -21.97 -4.81 -5.95
N GLY A 14 -22.83 -3.81 -5.71
CA GLY A 14 -23.89 -3.41 -6.63
C GLY A 14 -23.46 -2.57 -7.84
N LYS A 15 -24.07 -2.90 -8.99
CA LYS A 15 -24.36 -2.12 -10.22
C LYS A 15 -23.22 -1.28 -10.82
N LEU A 16 -22.47 -1.86 -11.76
CA LEU A 16 -21.78 -1.09 -12.81
C LEU A 16 -22.80 -0.71 -13.90
N ARG A 17 -22.87 0.58 -14.26
CA ARG A 17 -23.76 1.12 -15.30
C ARG A 17 -22.92 1.54 -16.52
N SER A 18 -23.26 1.04 -17.71
CA SER A 18 -22.77 1.61 -18.97
C SER A 18 -23.50 2.93 -19.23
N GLN A 19 -22.87 4.08 -19.04
CA GLN A 19 -23.39 5.36 -19.54
C GLN A 19 -22.65 5.77 -20.80
N GLY A 20 -23.42 6.14 -21.82
CA GLY A 20 -22.93 6.67 -23.09
C GLY A 20 -22.16 7.98 -22.91
N LEU A 21 -21.16 8.15 -23.76
CA LEU A 21 -20.19 9.25 -23.78
C LEU A 21 -20.88 10.60 -24.03
N ALA A 22 -20.96 11.44 -23.00
CA ALA A 22 -20.89 12.88 -23.19
C ALA A 22 -19.39 13.23 -23.21
N TYR A 23 -18.89 13.70 -24.37
CA TYR A 23 -17.50 14.12 -24.55
C TYR A 23 -17.12 15.19 -23.52
N TYR A 24 -16.44 14.79 -22.45
CA TYR A 24 -15.70 15.71 -21.60
C TYR A 24 -14.41 16.07 -22.34
N LYS A 25 -14.37 17.28 -22.89
CA LYS A 25 -13.17 17.85 -23.51
C LYS A 25 -12.08 17.91 -22.42
N PRO A 26 -10.92 17.24 -22.55
CA PRO A 26 -9.85 17.42 -21.59
C PRO A 26 -9.35 18.85 -21.76
N GLU A 27 -9.74 19.74 -20.85
CA GLU A 27 -9.02 20.99 -20.65
C GLU A 27 -7.56 20.61 -20.42
N PHE A 28 -6.68 21.12 -21.29
CA PHE A 28 -5.24 20.90 -21.28
C PHE A 28 -4.74 20.58 -19.86
N GLN A 29 -4.38 19.33 -19.64
CA GLN A 29 -3.73 18.89 -18.41
C GLN A 29 -2.42 19.67 -18.31
N GLN A 30 -2.45 20.80 -17.60
CA GLN A 30 -1.27 21.27 -16.91
C GLN A 30 -0.79 20.06 -16.10
N GLN A 31 0.43 19.60 -16.37
CA GLN A 31 1.04 18.57 -15.54
C GLN A 31 0.85 19.01 -14.08
N PRO A 32 0.20 18.20 -13.22
CA PRO A 32 0.07 18.53 -11.82
C PRO A 32 1.47 18.86 -11.32
N LYS A 33 1.64 20.02 -10.67
CA LYS A 33 2.90 20.34 -10.01
C LYS A 33 3.24 19.13 -9.14
N PRO A 34 4.45 18.55 -9.24
CA PRO A 34 4.82 17.43 -8.40
C PRO A 34 4.62 17.83 -6.94
N PRO A 35 4.01 16.97 -6.10
CA PRO A 35 3.75 17.29 -4.70
C PRO A 35 5.07 17.59 -3.99
N ASP A 36 5.05 18.54 -3.06
CA ASP A 36 6.23 18.88 -2.28
C ASP A 36 6.59 17.67 -1.39
N VAL A 37 7.84 17.23 -1.46
CA VAL A 37 8.37 16.13 -0.64
C VAL A 37 9.14 16.75 0.52
N PHE A 38 8.92 16.26 1.73
CA PHE A 38 9.63 16.74 2.92
C PHE A 38 10.53 15.64 3.48
N LEU A 39 11.72 16.04 3.89
CA LEU A 39 12.65 15.21 4.63
C LEU A 39 12.46 15.47 6.12
N LEU A 40 12.07 14.44 6.85
CA LEU A 40 12.02 14.42 8.30
C LEU A 40 13.29 13.71 8.79
N LYS A 41 14.23 14.48 9.33
CA LYS A 41 15.42 13.90 9.98
C LYS A 41 15.16 13.79 11.46
N PHE A 42 15.45 12.63 12.02
CA PHE A 42 15.14 12.30 13.39
C PHE A 42 16.38 11.77 14.10
N TRP A 43 16.65 12.31 15.28
CA TRP A 43 17.75 11.86 16.12
C TRP A 43 17.20 11.38 17.46
N CYS A 44 17.55 10.16 17.81
CA CYS A 44 17.25 9.53 19.08
C CYS A 44 18.55 9.24 19.84
N TYR A 45 18.46 9.24 21.17
CA TYR A 45 19.57 8.88 22.06
C TYR A 45 19.91 7.38 21.99
N HIS A 46 18.91 6.55 21.74
CA HIS A 46 19.05 5.11 21.58
C HIS A 46 17.94 4.59 20.67
N ASP A 47 18.26 3.59 19.85
CA ASP A 47 17.24 2.82 19.15
C ASP A 47 16.53 1.89 20.14
N ARG A 48 15.22 1.71 19.93
CA ARG A 48 14.40 0.80 20.75
C ARG A 48 13.37 0.10 19.90
N LYS A 49 12.96 -1.08 20.37
CA LYS A 49 11.87 -1.84 19.74
C LYS A 49 10.60 -1.00 19.66
N GLY A 50 10.03 -0.95 18.46
CA GLY A 50 8.84 -0.16 18.18
C GLY A 50 9.06 1.34 17.94
N LEU A 51 10.30 1.87 18.00
CA LEU A 51 10.56 3.29 17.76
C LEU A 51 10.00 3.75 16.41
N LEU A 52 10.33 3.03 15.33
CA LEU A 52 9.86 3.35 13.99
C LEU A 52 8.33 3.22 13.86
N HIS A 53 7.72 2.31 14.62
CA HIS A 53 6.26 2.19 14.64
C HIS A 53 5.62 3.42 15.28
N ASP A 54 6.14 3.88 16.42
CA ASP A 54 5.60 5.04 17.14
C ASP A 54 5.70 6.32 16.27
N VAL A 55 6.80 6.47 15.52
CA VAL A 55 6.93 7.53 14.51
C VAL A 55 5.91 7.36 13.39
N THR A 56 5.77 6.15 12.84
CA THR A 56 4.84 5.84 11.76
C THR A 56 3.38 6.11 12.16
N GLU A 57 3.02 5.79 13.40
CA GLU A 57 1.69 6.04 13.98
C GLU A 57 1.36 7.54 13.97
N VAL A 58 2.24 8.38 14.51
CA VAL A 58 2.06 9.85 14.51
C VAL A 58 1.88 10.39 13.10
N LEU A 59 2.67 9.90 12.14
CA LEU A 59 2.58 10.36 10.75
C LEU A 59 1.29 9.90 10.07
N CYS A 60 0.83 8.68 10.34
CA CYS A 60 -0.47 8.20 9.87
C CYS A 60 -1.63 9.01 10.47
N GLU A 61 -1.61 9.33 11.77
CA GLU A 61 -2.61 10.19 12.41
C GLU A 61 -2.62 11.62 11.85
N LEU A 62 -1.47 12.08 11.35
CA LEU A 62 -1.32 13.36 10.69
C LEU A 62 -1.62 13.30 9.18
N GLU A 63 -2.08 12.16 8.68
CA GLU A 63 -2.36 11.90 7.26
C GLU A 63 -1.16 12.18 6.33
N LEU A 64 0.06 12.04 6.87
CA LEU A 64 1.30 12.19 6.13
C LEU A 64 1.66 10.87 5.44
N THR A 65 1.94 10.92 4.14
CA THR A 65 2.29 9.74 3.37
C THR A 65 3.80 9.52 3.39
N ILE A 66 4.22 8.40 3.94
CA ILE A 66 5.62 7.98 3.89
C ILE A 66 5.90 7.42 2.50
N LYS A 67 6.80 8.06 1.74
CA LYS A 67 7.17 7.58 0.40
C LYS A 67 8.40 6.71 0.43
N ARG A 68 9.38 7.12 1.25
CA ARG A 68 10.67 6.45 1.36
C ARG A 68 11.10 6.53 2.82
N VAL A 69 11.59 5.42 3.34
CA VAL A 69 12.24 5.41 4.65
C VAL A 69 13.67 4.98 4.42
N LYS A 70 14.60 5.57 5.15
CA LYS A 70 15.94 5.04 5.30
C LYS A 70 16.35 5.15 6.76
N VAL A 71 16.04 4.11 7.51
CA VAL A 71 16.59 3.99 8.87
C VAL A 71 18.01 3.44 8.75
N SER A 72 18.94 4.03 9.47
CA SER A 72 20.27 3.48 9.69
C SER A 72 20.62 3.77 11.14
N THR A 73 21.04 2.78 11.90
CA THR A 73 21.55 2.99 13.26
C THR A 73 23.07 3.18 13.17
N ALA A 74 23.57 4.36 13.52
CA ALA A 74 24.98 4.65 13.58
C ALA A 74 25.65 3.86 14.73
N PRO A 75 26.98 3.61 14.69
CA PRO A 75 27.70 2.84 15.72
C PRO A 75 27.62 3.43 17.14
N ASP A 76 27.24 4.71 17.25
CA ASP A 76 27.02 5.41 18.51
C ASP A 76 25.54 5.39 18.97
N GLY A 77 24.69 4.62 18.29
CA GLY A 77 23.27 4.44 18.61
C GLY A 77 22.34 5.52 18.06
N ARG A 78 22.87 6.49 17.28
CA ARG A 78 22.07 7.59 16.71
C ARG A 78 21.53 7.23 15.32
N VAL A 79 20.52 7.98 14.86
CA VAL A 79 20.02 8.13 13.47
C VAL A 79 18.66 7.49 13.15
N MET A 80 17.80 8.30 12.51
CA MET A 80 16.71 7.90 11.62
C MET A 80 16.46 9.01 10.57
N ASP A 81 16.67 8.72 9.27
CA ASP A 81 16.26 9.63 8.19
C ASP A 81 14.95 9.12 7.57
N LEU A 82 13.88 9.91 7.65
CA LEU A 82 12.56 9.54 7.14
C LEU A 82 12.11 10.50 6.04
N PHE A 83 11.75 9.99 4.87
CA PHE A 83 11.26 10.81 3.76
C PHE A 83 9.73 10.68 3.65
N SER A 84 9.02 11.76 4.00
CA SER A 84 7.56 11.82 3.87
C SER A 84 7.18 12.76 2.74
N SER A 85 6.35 12.33 1.80
CA SER A 85 5.76 13.28 0.84
C SER A 85 4.39 13.74 1.29
N GLN A 86 4.05 14.93 0.83
CA GLN A 86 2.69 15.44 0.89
C GLN A 86 1.70 14.50 0.18
N THR A 87 0.45 14.51 0.65
CA THR A 87 -0.73 13.96 -0.03
C THR A 87 -1.09 14.89 -1.20
N PRO A 88 -1.29 14.38 -2.43
CA PRO A 88 -1.80 15.21 -3.51
C PRO A 88 -3.23 15.67 -3.18
N ASP A 89 -3.48 16.95 -3.47
CA ASP A 89 -4.74 17.68 -3.34
C ASP A 89 -5.99 16.80 -3.39
N VAL A 90 -6.72 16.73 -2.28
CA VAL A 90 -8.17 16.69 -2.40
C VAL A 90 -8.54 18.07 -2.92
N LYS A 91 -8.77 18.21 -4.23
CA LYS A 91 -9.31 19.45 -4.80
C LYS A 91 -10.51 19.85 -3.94
N PRO A 92 -10.57 21.08 -3.40
CA PRO A 92 -11.71 21.50 -2.62
C PRO A 92 -12.97 21.34 -3.48
N ILE A 93 -13.93 20.55 -2.99
CA ILE A 93 -15.27 20.58 -3.52
C ILE A 93 -15.74 22.02 -3.31
N ARG A 94 -15.84 22.79 -4.40
CA ARG A 94 -16.42 24.13 -4.37
C ARG A 94 -17.90 23.96 -4.03
N THR A 95 -18.24 24.00 -2.74
CA THR A 95 -19.62 24.28 -2.34
C THR A 95 -19.93 25.71 -2.74
N SER A 96 -21.15 25.94 -3.23
CA SER A 96 -21.67 27.23 -3.71
C SER A 96 -21.77 28.32 -2.64
N GLU A 97 -21.32 28.04 -1.41
CA GLU A 97 -21.22 29.00 -0.32
C GLU A 97 -19.76 29.21 0.01
N GLY A 98 -19.29 30.46 -0.12
CA GLY A 98 -17.88 30.89 -0.09
C GLY A 98 -17.17 30.77 1.26
N HIS A 99 -17.26 29.61 1.91
CA HIS A 99 -16.42 29.25 3.05
C HIS A 99 -15.35 28.26 2.59
N ASN A 100 -14.09 28.71 2.59
CA ASN A 100 -12.92 27.88 2.31
C ASN A 100 -12.89 26.67 3.26
N ALA A 101 -13.29 25.50 2.77
CA ALA A 101 -13.14 24.25 3.49
C ALA A 101 -11.66 23.85 3.55
N ASN A 102 -11.05 24.06 4.72
CA ASN A 102 -9.81 23.50 5.26
C ASN A 102 -8.54 23.42 4.37
N PRO A 103 -7.52 24.29 4.60
CA PRO A 103 -6.14 24.08 4.13
C PRO A 103 -5.37 23.00 4.93
N LYS A 104 -6.04 21.92 5.36
CA LYS A 104 -5.54 21.02 6.43
C LYS A 104 -4.43 20.05 6.04
N ASN A 105 -4.07 19.93 4.77
CA ASN A 105 -3.23 18.82 4.28
C ASN A 105 -1.82 19.24 3.83
N GLU A 106 -1.37 20.43 4.24
CA GLU A 106 -0.17 21.04 3.69
C GLU A 106 0.96 21.19 4.73
N LEU A 107 1.97 20.32 4.65
CA LEU A 107 3.15 20.33 5.53
C LEU A 107 4.10 21.53 5.26
N HIS A 108 3.85 22.33 4.21
CA HIS A 108 4.66 23.52 3.90
C HIS A 108 4.46 24.67 4.92
N THR A 109 3.40 24.62 5.72
CA THR A 109 3.14 25.67 6.71
C THR A 109 3.97 25.45 7.97
N LYS A 110 4.64 26.50 8.48
CA LYS A 110 5.41 26.44 9.73
C LYS A 110 4.59 25.89 10.89
N LYS A 111 3.31 26.28 11.00
CA LYS A 111 2.39 25.78 12.02
C LYS A 111 2.23 24.25 11.95
N ARG A 112 2.01 23.68 10.76
CA ARG A 112 1.86 22.21 10.62
C ARG A 112 3.15 21.47 10.96
N GLN A 113 4.30 22.05 10.60
CA GLN A 113 5.60 21.51 10.98
C GLN A 113 5.77 21.53 12.50
N GLU A 114 5.52 22.65 13.17
CA GLU A 114 5.57 22.79 14.63
C GLU A 114 4.61 21.81 15.32
N ASP A 115 3.37 21.67 14.84
CA ASP A 115 2.38 20.71 15.36
C ASP A 115 2.87 19.26 15.21
N THR A 116 3.49 18.94 14.06
CA THR A 116 4.06 17.60 13.78
C THR A 116 5.20 17.31 14.74
N ILE A 117 6.11 18.26 14.91
CA ILE A 117 7.25 18.17 15.85
C ILE A 117 6.75 18.01 17.29
N HIS A 118 5.72 18.77 17.68
CA HIS A 118 5.15 18.69 19.02
C HIS A 118 4.55 17.32 19.32
N ARG A 119 3.80 16.74 18.37
CA ARG A 119 3.24 15.39 18.50
C ARG A 119 4.31 14.31 18.56
N LEU A 120 5.34 14.40 17.70
CA LEU A 120 6.48 13.49 17.74
C LEU A 120 7.19 13.54 19.09
N LYS A 121 7.43 14.75 19.63
CA LYS A 121 8.00 14.93 20.98
C LYS A 121 7.12 14.33 22.08
N ALA A 122 5.80 14.48 21.98
CA ALA A 122 4.86 13.94 22.97
C ALA A 122 4.87 12.40 23.00
N VAL A 123 5.01 11.74 21.85
CA VAL A 123 5.03 10.27 21.75
C VAL A 123 6.40 9.69 22.07
N LEU A 124 7.47 10.35 21.62
CA LEU A 124 8.82 9.82 21.72
C LEU A 124 9.52 10.20 23.03
N GLY A 125 9.02 11.26 23.69
CA GLY A 125 9.49 11.70 25.00
C GLY A 125 10.99 11.92 25.04
N ASP A 126 11.62 11.42 26.11
CA ASP A 126 13.05 11.59 26.37
C ASP A 126 13.95 10.79 25.42
N ALA A 127 13.39 9.87 24.61
CA ALA A 127 14.18 9.15 23.61
C ALA A 127 14.64 10.09 22.49
N MET A 128 13.88 11.14 22.22
CA MET A 128 14.08 12.06 21.10
C MET A 128 15.08 13.18 21.44
N MET A 129 16.14 13.30 20.64
CA MET A 129 17.10 14.41 20.71
C MET A 129 16.60 15.63 19.93
N SER A 130 16.30 15.42 18.65
CA SER A 130 15.87 16.48 17.73
C SER A 130 15.08 15.90 16.55
N VAL A 131 14.28 16.76 15.94
CA VAL A 131 13.66 16.52 14.64
C VAL A 131 13.85 17.77 13.79
N GLU A 132 14.15 17.55 12.52
CA GLU A 132 14.23 18.59 11.52
C GLU A 132 13.28 18.23 10.37
N ILE A 133 12.53 19.22 9.89
CA ILE A 133 11.64 19.08 8.73
C ILE A 133 12.18 20.03 7.66
N GLU A 134 12.65 19.47 6.57
CA GLU A 134 13.22 20.21 5.44
C GLU A 134 12.43 19.89 4.16
N LEU A 135 12.39 20.84 3.22
CA LEU A 135 11.91 20.53 1.88
C LEU A 135 12.97 19.68 1.18
N ALA A 136 12.57 18.53 0.65
CA ALA A 136 13.49 17.60 -0.01
C ALA A 136 14.00 18.20 -1.32
N GLY A 137 15.31 18.07 -1.58
CA GLY A 137 15.92 18.58 -2.79
C GLY A 137 15.53 17.81 -4.07
N PRO A 138 15.89 18.35 -5.25
CA PRO A 138 15.65 17.72 -6.55
C PRO A 138 16.19 16.28 -6.67
N GLU A 139 17.29 15.98 -5.97
CA GLU A 139 17.92 14.66 -5.93
C GLU A 139 17.05 13.60 -5.22
N VAL A 140 16.36 13.97 -4.14
CA VAL A 140 15.47 13.07 -3.40
C VAL A 140 14.19 12.81 -4.18
N THR A 141 13.67 13.84 -4.87
CA THR A 141 12.48 13.74 -5.72
C THR A 141 12.76 12.97 -7.02
N ALA A 142 13.93 13.14 -7.65
CA ALA A 142 14.37 12.37 -8.81
C ALA A 142 14.57 10.87 -8.49
N CYS A 143 15.07 10.55 -7.30
CA CYS A 143 15.18 9.17 -6.81
C CYS A 143 13.83 8.51 -6.39
N SER A 144 12.69 9.19 -6.57
CA SER A 144 11.36 8.54 -6.49
C SER A 144 11.15 7.55 -7.65
N GLN A 145 11.91 7.73 -8.73
CA GLN A 145 12.13 6.76 -9.80
C GLN A 145 13.29 5.83 -9.40
N GLY A 146 13.18 5.17 -8.24
CA GLY A 146 14.20 4.22 -7.78
C GLY A 146 14.52 3.19 -8.86
N SER A 147 15.69 2.52 -8.76
CA SER A 147 16.06 1.42 -9.67
C SER A 147 14.85 0.54 -9.95
N SER A 148 14.35 0.58 -11.19
CA SER A 148 13.19 -0.20 -11.62
C SER A 148 13.44 -1.71 -11.50
N PHE A 149 14.69 -2.10 -11.30
CA PHE A 149 15.15 -3.47 -11.22
C PHE A 149 15.30 -3.91 -9.77
N LEU A 150 14.42 -4.83 -9.35
CA LEU A 150 14.69 -5.73 -8.24
C LEU A 150 15.61 -6.86 -8.75
N PRO A 151 16.58 -7.33 -7.95
CA PRO A 151 17.37 -8.49 -8.31
C PRO A 151 16.48 -9.69 -8.70
N PRO A 152 16.80 -10.44 -9.77
CA PRO A 152 15.95 -11.53 -10.28
C PRO A 152 15.55 -12.57 -9.22
N ALA A 153 16.45 -12.87 -8.27
CA ALA A 153 16.15 -13.77 -7.17
C ALA A 153 14.99 -13.29 -6.28
N ILE A 154 14.85 -11.96 -6.09
CA ILE A 154 13.70 -11.39 -5.37
C ILE A 154 12.42 -11.58 -6.19
N THR A 155 12.51 -11.30 -7.49
CA THR A 155 11.36 -11.29 -8.39
C THR A 155 10.76 -12.70 -8.50
N GLU A 156 11.60 -13.71 -8.69
CA GLU A 156 11.13 -15.09 -8.82
C GLU A 156 10.49 -15.63 -7.52
N GLU A 157 11.08 -15.34 -6.37
CA GLU A 157 10.59 -15.86 -5.10
C GLU A 157 9.25 -15.26 -4.68
N ILE A 158 9.07 -13.95 -4.88
CA ILE A 158 7.87 -13.23 -4.45
C ILE A 158 6.76 -13.31 -5.50
N PHE A 159 7.09 -13.26 -6.79
CA PHE A 159 6.12 -13.07 -7.86
C PHE A 159 5.83 -14.32 -8.70
N SER A 160 6.63 -15.39 -8.65
CA SER A 160 6.42 -16.58 -9.51
C SER A 160 5.26 -17.50 -9.11
N LEU A 161 4.39 -17.07 -8.20
CA LEU A 161 3.19 -17.78 -7.75
C LEU A 161 1.91 -17.12 -8.30
N GLU A 162 1.81 -16.94 -9.62
CA GLU A 162 0.67 -16.26 -10.25
C GLU A 162 -0.55 -17.15 -10.54
N LEU A 163 -0.49 -18.47 -10.32
CA LEU A 163 -1.67 -19.32 -10.45
C LEU A 163 -1.72 -20.37 -9.35
N PRO A 164 -2.86 -20.55 -8.64
CA PRO A 164 -3.15 -21.84 -8.06
C PRO A 164 -3.35 -22.80 -9.23
N ASN A 165 -2.35 -23.64 -9.51
CA ASN A 165 -2.65 -24.91 -10.14
C ASN A 165 -3.65 -25.61 -9.20
N GLU A 166 -4.72 -26.18 -9.73
CA GLU A 166 -5.76 -26.92 -8.97
C GLU A 166 -5.20 -28.14 -8.18
N ARG A 167 -3.89 -28.28 -8.06
CA ARG A 167 -3.17 -29.42 -7.48
C ARG A 167 -1.88 -28.99 -6.79
N SER A 168 -1.96 -28.22 -5.71
CA SER A 168 -0.91 -28.23 -4.69
C SER A 168 -1.50 -28.75 -3.38
N ASN A 169 -1.42 -30.07 -3.20
CA ASN A 169 -1.66 -30.72 -1.92
C ASN A 169 -0.56 -30.29 -0.94
N GLY A 170 -0.93 -29.51 0.07
CA GLY A 170 -0.02 -29.12 1.16
C GLY A 170 -0.61 -28.07 2.08
N SER A 171 -1.52 -28.49 2.97
CA SER A 171 -1.86 -27.86 4.25
C SER A 171 -1.80 -26.32 4.35
N ALA A 172 -2.80 -25.64 3.78
CA ALA A 172 -3.32 -24.37 4.27
C ALA A 172 -4.83 -24.38 4.02
N ALA A 173 -5.62 -23.82 4.94
CA ALA A 173 -7.08 -23.89 4.94
C ALA A 173 -7.72 -23.76 3.53
N SER A 174 -8.61 -24.70 3.21
CA SER A 174 -9.33 -24.85 1.95
C SER A 174 -9.70 -23.51 1.31
N ASN A 175 -9.20 -23.26 0.10
CA ASN A 175 -9.47 -22.10 -0.75
C ASN A 175 -10.99 -21.88 -0.93
N SER A 176 -11.56 -20.95 -0.17
CA SER A 176 -12.97 -20.54 -0.30
C SER A 176 -13.19 -19.40 -1.30
N LEU A 177 -12.13 -18.95 -2.00
CA LEU A 177 -12.25 -17.87 -2.96
C LEU A 177 -13.00 -18.31 -4.22
N SER A 178 -14.22 -17.83 -4.37
CA SER A 178 -15.00 -17.95 -5.60
C SER A 178 -15.42 -16.58 -6.10
N VAL A 179 -15.36 -16.42 -7.42
CA VAL A 179 -15.81 -15.23 -8.13
C VAL A 179 -16.73 -15.72 -9.23
N THR A 180 -17.98 -15.29 -9.20
CA THR A 180 -19.00 -15.59 -10.21
C THR A 180 -19.54 -14.29 -10.78
N MET A 181 -19.91 -14.32 -12.06
CA MET A 181 -20.44 -13.17 -12.78
C MET A 181 -21.71 -13.58 -13.52
N ASP A 182 -22.78 -12.83 -13.30
CA ASP A 182 -24.07 -13.06 -13.92
C ASP A 182 -24.63 -11.80 -14.59
N ASN A 183 -25.05 -11.94 -15.86
CA ASN A 183 -25.66 -10.88 -16.66
C ASN A 183 -27.11 -11.22 -17.01
N SER A 184 -27.70 -12.25 -16.40
CA SER A 184 -29.06 -12.72 -16.67
C SER A 184 -30.12 -11.63 -16.46
N LEU A 185 -29.86 -10.70 -15.53
CA LEU A 185 -30.77 -9.62 -15.18
C LEU A 185 -30.76 -8.46 -16.18
N SER A 186 -29.66 -8.26 -16.93
CA SER A 186 -29.54 -7.19 -17.93
C SER A 186 -28.27 -7.34 -18.78
N PRO A 187 -28.32 -7.16 -20.11
CA PRO A 187 -27.12 -7.16 -20.96
C PRO A 187 -26.17 -5.97 -20.71
N SER A 188 -26.62 -4.96 -19.95
CA SER A 188 -25.84 -3.75 -19.63
C SER A 188 -25.35 -3.71 -18.17
N HIS A 189 -25.58 -4.77 -17.41
CA HIS A 189 -25.19 -4.85 -16.00
C HIS A 189 -24.67 -6.25 -15.69
N THR A 190 -23.49 -6.30 -15.07
CA THR A 190 -22.90 -7.53 -14.54
C THR A 190 -23.08 -7.56 -13.02
N LEU A 191 -23.72 -8.60 -12.50
CA LEU A 191 -23.70 -8.95 -11.08
C LEU A 191 -22.43 -9.73 -10.80
N ILE A 192 -21.60 -9.24 -9.87
CA ILE A 192 -20.38 -9.92 -9.45
C ILE A 192 -20.60 -10.42 -8.02
N GLN A 193 -20.50 -11.72 -7.81
CA GLN A 193 -20.53 -12.34 -6.49
C GLN A 193 -19.13 -12.84 -6.15
N ILE A 194 -18.65 -12.42 -4.98
CA ILE A 194 -17.33 -12.75 -4.47
C ILE A 194 -17.54 -13.39 -3.10
N ILE A 195 -17.07 -14.62 -2.96
CA ILE A 195 -17.04 -15.34 -1.68
C ILE A 195 -15.56 -15.54 -1.38
N CYS A 196 -15.08 -15.04 -0.25
CA CYS A 196 -13.69 -15.16 0.15
C CYS A 196 -13.55 -14.99 1.67
N GLN A 197 -12.41 -15.41 2.21
CA GLN A 197 -12.07 -15.10 3.60
C GLN A 197 -11.99 -13.56 3.77
N ASP A 198 -12.68 -13.05 4.78
CA ASP A 198 -12.61 -11.63 5.12
C ASP A 198 -11.18 -11.23 5.51
N HIS A 199 -10.81 -10.00 5.16
CA HIS A 199 -9.54 -9.42 5.52
C HIS A 199 -9.59 -7.90 5.49
N LYS A 200 -8.75 -7.29 6.32
CA LYS A 200 -8.47 -5.86 6.27
C LYS A 200 -8.17 -5.46 4.83
N GLY A 201 -8.82 -4.42 4.32
CA GLY A 201 -8.59 -3.93 2.95
C GLY A 201 -9.35 -4.66 1.85
N LEU A 202 -10.19 -5.67 2.15
CA LEU A 202 -10.94 -6.43 1.13
C LEU A 202 -11.68 -5.54 0.11
N ILE A 203 -12.47 -4.58 0.58
CA ILE A 203 -13.20 -3.65 -0.31
C ILE A 203 -12.24 -2.82 -1.16
N TYR A 204 -11.11 -2.39 -0.59
CA TYR A 204 -10.10 -1.66 -1.35
C TYR A 204 -9.53 -2.53 -2.47
N ASP A 205 -9.19 -3.78 -2.18
CA ASP A 205 -8.60 -4.71 -3.15
C ASP A 205 -9.57 -5.08 -4.28
N ILE A 206 -10.86 -5.25 -3.97
CA ILE A 206 -11.89 -5.45 -4.98
C ILE A 206 -12.04 -4.18 -5.85
N MET A 207 -12.21 -3.02 -5.22
CA MET A 207 -12.45 -1.76 -5.94
C MET A 207 -11.27 -1.34 -6.80
N ARG A 208 -10.04 -1.53 -6.30
CA ARG A 208 -8.79 -1.34 -7.03
C ARG A 208 -8.76 -2.19 -8.29
N THR A 209 -9.04 -3.49 -8.16
CA THR A 209 -9.04 -4.43 -9.29
C THR A 209 -10.07 -4.05 -10.35
N LEU A 210 -11.30 -3.69 -9.93
CA LEU A 210 -12.35 -3.26 -10.85
C LEU A 210 -11.99 -1.95 -11.57
N LYS A 211 -11.42 -0.99 -10.85
CA LYS A 211 -11.00 0.31 -11.38
C LYS A 211 -9.87 0.16 -12.40
N ASP A 212 -8.83 -0.59 -12.06
CA ASP A 212 -7.67 -0.80 -12.94
C ASP A 212 -8.08 -1.56 -14.21
N TYR A 213 -8.96 -2.57 -14.09
CA TYR A 213 -9.50 -3.28 -15.24
C TYR A 213 -10.28 -2.35 -16.19
N LYS A 214 -11.15 -1.50 -15.65
CA LYS A 214 -11.88 -0.50 -16.45
C LYS A 214 -10.95 0.48 -17.16
N SER A 215 -9.90 0.95 -16.48
CA SER A 215 -8.94 1.87 -17.07
C SER A 215 -8.15 1.23 -18.21
N ARG A 216 -7.75 -0.05 -18.06
CA ARG A 216 -7.07 -0.79 -19.13
C ARG A 216 -7.95 -0.94 -20.37
N LEU A 217 -9.22 -1.29 -20.19
CA LEU A 217 -10.19 -1.35 -21.29
C LEU A 217 -10.45 0.00 -21.98
N ALA A 218 -10.20 1.13 -21.31
CA ALA A 218 -10.31 2.44 -21.94
C ALA A 218 -9.05 2.83 -22.74
N CYS A 219 -7.89 2.29 -22.37
CA CYS A 219 -6.62 2.48 -23.09
C CYS A 219 -6.53 1.60 -24.32
N ASP A 220 -7.03 0.37 -24.22
CA ASP A 220 -7.23 -0.51 -25.37
C ASP A 220 -8.41 0.07 -26.16
N ALA A 221 -8.19 0.65 -27.35
CA ALA A 221 -9.17 1.40 -28.14
C ALA A 221 -10.47 0.63 -28.52
N SER A 222 -10.66 -0.58 -28.01
CA SER A 222 -11.96 -1.22 -27.90
C SER A 222 -12.77 -0.56 -26.78
N GLY A 223 -13.63 0.41 -27.14
CA GLY A 223 -14.66 0.90 -26.24
C GLY A 223 -15.46 -0.25 -25.60
N TRP A 224 -16.20 0.06 -24.54
CA TRP A 224 -17.15 -0.85 -23.86
C TRP A 224 -18.31 -1.33 -24.76
N GLU A 225 -18.14 -1.27 -26.07
CA GLU A 225 -19.07 -1.82 -27.05
C GLU A 225 -19.00 -3.35 -26.91
N GLU A 226 -20.11 -3.85 -26.36
CA GLU A 226 -20.43 -5.23 -26.00
C GLU A 226 -19.78 -5.78 -24.72
N ASP A 227 -20.41 -5.42 -23.60
CA ASP A 227 -20.38 -6.08 -22.27
C ASP A 227 -20.85 -7.57 -22.31
N SER A 228 -21.01 -8.14 -23.51
CA SER A 228 -21.38 -9.54 -23.74
C SER A 228 -20.18 -10.46 -23.99
N ASP A 229 -18.96 -9.95 -24.20
CA ASP A 229 -17.79 -10.80 -24.47
C ASP A 229 -17.47 -11.70 -23.25
N PRO A 230 -17.65 -13.03 -23.35
CA PRO A 230 -17.31 -13.96 -22.28
C PRO A 230 -15.82 -13.91 -21.91
N ASN A 231 -14.94 -13.57 -22.86
CA ASN A 231 -13.50 -13.53 -22.63
C ASN A 231 -13.11 -12.38 -21.70
N LYS A 232 -13.71 -11.20 -21.87
CA LYS A 232 -13.50 -10.05 -20.97
C LYS A 232 -13.95 -10.38 -19.55
N ARG A 233 -15.12 -10.99 -19.39
CA ARG A 233 -15.66 -11.42 -18.08
C ARG A 233 -14.77 -12.46 -17.40
N ASN A 234 -14.34 -13.48 -18.14
CA ASN A 234 -13.41 -14.49 -17.65
C ASN A 234 -12.06 -13.86 -17.24
N ALA A 235 -11.54 -12.91 -18.01
CA ALA A 235 -10.32 -12.19 -17.66
C ALA A 235 -10.46 -11.38 -16.36
N LEU A 236 -11.58 -10.66 -16.17
CA LEU A 236 -11.85 -9.94 -14.92
C LEU A 236 -12.02 -10.91 -13.74
N SER A 237 -12.73 -12.01 -13.92
CA SER A 237 -12.92 -13.03 -12.88
C SER A 237 -11.58 -13.64 -12.45
N SER A 238 -10.75 -14.05 -13.41
CA SER A 238 -9.40 -14.54 -13.14
C SER A 238 -8.54 -13.49 -12.44
N ARG A 239 -8.67 -12.21 -12.84
CA ARG A 239 -7.96 -11.11 -12.18
C ARG A 239 -8.40 -10.93 -10.74
N LEU A 240 -9.70 -10.87 -10.46
CA LEU A 240 -10.22 -10.79 -9.09
C LEU A 240 -9.75 -11.97 -8.24
N ARG A 241 -9.77 -13.20 -8.79
CA ARG A 241 -9.26 -14.38 -8.07
C ARG A 241 -7.79 -14.22 -7.72
N MET A 242 -6.95 -13.81 -8.67
CA MET A 242 -5.53 -13.62 -8.42
C MET A 242 -5.26 -12.52 -7.38
N GLU A 243 -5.94 -11.38 -7.49
CA GLU A 243 -5.74 -10.22 -6.61
C GLU A 243 -6.25 -10.46 -5.19
N LEU A 244 -7.36 -11.20 -5.02
CA LEU A 244 -7.95 -11.48 -3.71
C LEU A 244 -7.33 -12.69 -3.03
N PHE A 245 -6.69 -13.59 -3.79
CA PHE A 245 -5.98 -14.74 -3.21
C PHE A 245 -4.75 -14.32 -2.41
N ARG A 246 -3.99 -13.35 -2.94
CA ARG A 246 -2.81 -12.76 -2.27
C ARG A 246 -2.74 -11.26 -2.53
N PRO A 247 -3.55 -10.46 -1.80
CA PRO A 247 -3.60 -9.00 -2.01
C PRO A 247 -2.26 -8.30 -1.75
N LEU A 248 -1.49 -8.87 -0.82
CA LEU A 248 -0.13 -8.46 -0.48
C LEU A 248 0.78 -9.69 -0.54
N ARG A 249 2.02 -9.50 -0.99
CA ARG A 249 3.02 -10.58 -0.97
C ARG A 249 3.99 -10.33 0.18
N VAL A 250 4.28 -11.37 0.97
CA VAL A 250 5.15 -11.32 2.14
C VAL A 250 6.12 -12.48 2.05
N ALA A 251 7.41 -12.21 2.22
CA ALA A 251 8.47 -13.22 2.25
C ALA A 251 9.57 -12.81 3.24
N VAL A 252 10.20 -13.78 3.89
CA VAL A 252 11.33 -13.57 4.81
C VAL A 252 12.51 -14.40 4.36
N ARG A 253 13.67 -13.78 4.20
CA ARG A 253 14.86 -14.43 3.62
C ARG A 253 16.16 -14.04 4.31
N SER A 254 17.21 -14.79 4.00
CA SER A 254 18.57 -14.46 4.39
C SER A 254 19.21 -13.49 3.41
N ARG A 255 19.88 -12.46 3.93
CA ARG A 255 20.74 -11.54 3.20
C ARG A 255 22.14 -11.59 3.83
N GLY A 256 22.89 -12.63 3.50
CA GLY A 256 24.14 -12.93 4.19
C GLY A 256 23.87 -13.35 5.64
N PRO A 257 24.49 -12.73 6.66
CA PRO A 257 24.19 -13.02 8.06
C PRO A 257 22.85 -12.45 8.52
N ASP A 258 22.30 -11.48 7.79
CA ASP A 258 21.10 -10.74 8.22
C ASP A 258 19.81 -11.40 7.71
N THR A 259 18.69 -11.13 8.39
CA THR A 259 17.35 -11.48 7.89
C THR A 259 16.66 -10.26 7.29
N GLU A 260 16.11 -10.42 6.09
CA GLU A 260 15.37 -9.40 5.37
C GLU A 260 13.90 -9.83 5.21
N LEU A 261 12.99 -8.97 5.67
CA LEU A 261 11.55 -9.06 5.40
C LEU A 261 11.23 -8.25 4.15
N LEU A 262 10.44 -8.85 3.27
CA LEU A 262 9.93 -8.23 2.06
C LEU A 262 8.41 -8.23 2.06
N VAL A 263 7.83 -7.07 1.82
CA VAL A 263 6.40 -6.92 1.56
C VAL A 263 6.20 -6.19 0.25
N ALA A 264 5.40 -6.74 -0.67
CA ALA A 264 5.06 -6.11 -1.93
C ALA A 264 3.57 -5.74 -1.95
N ASN A 265 3.31 -4.45 -2.12
CA ASN A 265 2.00 -3.83 -2.22
C ASN A 265 1.72 -3.45 -3.67
N PRO A 266 0.66 -3.98 -4.29
CA PRO A 266 0.33 -3.60 -5.66
C PRO A 266 -0.18 -2.16 -5.73
N VAL A 267 0.29 -1.40 -6.72
CA VAL A 267 -0.06 0.01 -6.91
C VAL A 267 -1.15 0.15 -7.98
N GLU A 268 -2.17 0.96 -7.71
CA GLU A 268 -3.20 1.38 -8.68
C GLU A 268 -2.55 2.09 -9.88
N LEU A 269 -3.21 2.10 -11.05
CA LEU A 269 -2.77 2.94 -12.17
C LEU A 269 -2.72 4.45 -11.86
N SER A 270 -3.46 4.89 -10.84
CA SER A 270 -3.35 6.26 -10.31
C SER A 270 -2.15 6.48 -9.38
N GLY A 271 -1.23 5.52 -9.27
CA GLY A 271 -0.01 5.61 -8.47
C GLY A 271 -0.25 5.55 -6.96
N ARG A 272 -1.36 4.96 -6.49
CA ARG A 272 -1.67 4.79 -5.06
C ARG A 272 -1.61 3.32 -4.68
N GLY A 273 -0.87 2.99 -3.64
CA GLY A 273 -0.89 1.65 -3.04
C GLY A 273 -1.97 1.51 -1.98
N ARG A 274 -2.13 0.28 -1.48
CA ARG A 274 -2.99 0.00 -0.32
C ARG A 274 -2.57 0.85 0.89
N PRO A 275 -3.52 1.50 1.60
CA PRO A 275 -3.21 2.34 2.74
C PRO A 275 -2.71 1.51 3.94
N LEU A 276 -1.95 2.16 4.82
CA LEU A 276 -1.48 1.63 6.12
C LEU A 276 -0.57 0.38 6.07
N VAL A 277 -0.09 -0.05 4.90
CA VAL A 277 0.80 -1.22 4.79
C VAL A 277 2.05 -1.06 5.66
N PHE A 278 2.72 0.10 5.60
CA PHE A 278 3.91 0.33 6.44
C PHE A 278 3.61 0.36 7.94
N TYR A 279 2.47 0.94 8.32
CA TYR A 279 2.00 0.95 9.71
C TYR A 279 1.81 -0.48 10.23
N ASP A 280 1.14 -1.32 9.45
CA ASP A 280 0.90 -2.72 9.83
C ASP A 280 2.20 -3.54 9.89
N ILE A 281 3.15 -3.31 8.98
CA ILE A 281 4.48 -3.94 9.02
C ILE A 281 5.20 -3.57 10.31
N THR A 282 5.33 -2.28 10.61
CA THR A 282 6.06 -1.80 11.80
C THR A 282 5.37 -2.24 13.09
N LEU A 283 4.03 -2.29 13.11
CA LEU A 283 3.26 -2.80 14.26
C LEU A 283 3.48 -4.29 14.46
N ALA A 284 3.45 -5.10 13.39
CA ALA A 284 3.71 -6.53 13.47
C ALA A 284 5.10 -6.81 14.06
N LEU A 285 6.13 -6.11 13.58
CA LEU A 285 7.49 -6.27 14.08
C LEU A 285 7.64 -5.82 15.53
N LYS A 286 6.96 -4.73 15.93
CA LYS A 286 6.86 -4.29 17.34
C LYS A 286 6.25 -5.39 18.21
N LEU A 287 5.14 -6.00 17.80
CA LEU A 287 4.46 -7.08 18.54
C LEU A 287 5.28 -8.37 18.60
N LEU A 288 6.03 -8.67 17.56
CA LEU A 288 6.98 -9.79 17.52
C LEU A 288 8.26 -9.52 18.31
N ASN A 289 8.40 -8.32 18.89
CA ASN A 289 9.59 -7.88 19.63
C ASN A 289 10.87 -7.89 18.78
N ILE A 290 10.73 -7.60 17.48
CA ILE A 290 11.82 -7.56 16.49
C ILE A 290 12.22 -6.11 16.24
N GLN A 291 13.53 -5.85 16.26
CA GLN A 291 14.07 -4.53 15.97
C GLN A 291 14.33 -4.37 14.47
N ILE A 292 14.13 -3.16 13.97
CA ILE A 292 14.29 -2.82 12.57
C ILE A 292 15.64 -2.11 12.42
N PHE A 293 16.58 -2.74 11.73
CA PHE A 293 17.88 -2.14 11.46
C PHE A 293 17.79 -1.08 10.36
N SER A 294 17.12 -1.43 9.26
CA SER A 294 16.91 -0.51 8.15
C SER A 294 15.64 -0.82 7.39
N VAL A 295 15.09 0.20 6.74
CA VAL A 295 13.95 0.08 5.83
C VAL A 295 14.32 0.76 4.52
N GLU A 296 13.91 0.18 3.41
CA GLU A 296 13.83 0.80 2.10
C GLU A 296 12.41 0.62 1.57
N ILE A 297 11.78 1.71 1.10
CA ILE A 297 10.51 1.66 0.39
C ILE A 297 10.77 2.22 -1.01
N ALA A 298 10.43 1.43 -2.03
CA ALA A 298 10.65 1.81 -3.41
C ALA A 298 9.55 1.26 -4.32
N ARG A 299 9.37 1.90 -5.49
CA ARG A 299 8.44 1.45 -6.52
C ARG A 299 9.20 0.72 -7.61
N HIS A 300 8.66 -0.42 -8.04
CA HIS A 300 9.26 -1.28 -9.04
C HIS A 300 8.22 -1.70 -10.07
N MET A 301 8.62 -1.70 -11.34
CA MET A 301 7.82 -2.27 -12.42
C MET A 301 8.16 -3.74 -12.55
N ILE A 302 7.17 -4.62 -12.36
CA ILE A 302 7.33 -6.07 -12.38
C ILE A 302 6.16 -6.62 -13.22
N GLN A 303 6.47 -7.31 -14.32
CA GLN A 303 5.46 -7.89 -15.23
C GLN A 303 4.35 -6.88 -15.61
N ASP A 304 4.76 -5.70 -16.10
CA ASP A 304 3.87 -4.59 -16.50
C ASP A 304 2.96 -4.03 -15.40
N ARG A 305 3.34 -4.25 -14.14
CA ARG A 305 2.64 -3.74 -12.97
C ARG A 305 3.58 -3.00 -12.04
N GLU A 306 3.13 -1.86 -11.53
CA GLU A 306 3.84 -1.14 -10.49
C GLU A 306 3.56 -1.75 -9.10
N TRP A 307 4.63 -1.97 -8.34
CA TRP A 307 4.59 -2.47 -6.97
C TRP A 307 5.37 -1.54 -6.05
N GLU A 308 4.81 -1.23 -4.89
CA GLU A 308 5.50 -0.59 -3.79
C GLU A 308 6.06 -1.68 -2.89
N VAL A 309 7.38 -1.80 -2.87
CA VAL A 309 8.10 -2.86 -2.16
C VAL A 309 8.78 -2.28 -0.93
N TYR A 310 8.50 -2.92 0.19
CA TYR A 310 9.07 -2.64 1.49
C TYR A 310 10.15 -3.68 1.76
N ARG A 311 11.39 -3.24 1.90
CA ARG A 311 12.54 -4.07 2.26
C ARG A 311 13.00 -3.68 3.63
N ILE A 312 12.90 -4.60 4.58
CA ILE A 312 13.19 -4.34 5.99
C ILE A 312 14.31 -5.29 6.40
N LEU A 313 15.45 -4.73 6.78
CA LEU A 313 16.51 -5.48 7.43
C LEU A 313 16.20 -5.56 8.92
N LEU A 314 16.11 -6.78 9.44
CA LEU A 314 15.80 -7.05 10.84
C LEU A 314 17.10 -7.17 11.63
N ASP A 315 17.11 -6.56 12.81
CA ASP A 315 18.18 -6.76 13.78
C ASP A 315 17.81 -7.97 14.65
N GLU A 316 18.58 -9.05 14.51
CA GLU A 316 18.37 -10.30 15.26
C GLU A 316 18.93 -10.23 16.69
N GLY A 317 19.78 -9.26 17.02
CA GLY A 317 20.41 -9.11 18.33
C GLY A 317 21.07 -10.38 18.88
N ASP A 318 21.36 -10.40 20.19
CA ASP A 318 22.07 -11.50 20.87
C ASP A 318 21.13 -12.58 21.46
N GLY A 319 19.83 -12.59 21.11
CA GLY A 319 18.83 -13.41 21.80
C GLY A 319 17.69 -13.93 20.92
N PHE A 320 17.26 -15.17 21.21
CA PHE A 320 16.13 -15.93 20.64
C PHE A 320 15.66 -15.48 19.24
N CYS A 321 16.29 -16.05 18.21
CA CYS A 321 15.87 -15.86 16.81
C CYS A 321 14.40 -16.31 16.62
N VAL A 322 13.53 -15.36 16.28
CA VAL A 322 12.17 -15.68 15.84
C VAL A 322 12.28 -16.41 14.51
N SER A 323 11.67 -17.60 14.40
CA SER A 323 11.74 -18.35 13.14
C SER A 323 11.14 -17.53 11.99
N ARG A 324 11.73 -17.64 10.79
CA ARG A 324 11.29 -16.89 9.61
C ARG A 324 9.81 -17.08 9.32
N ASN A 325 9.30 -18.30 9.48
CA ASN A 325 7.88 -18.61 9.32
C ASN A 325 7.01 -17.81 10.30
N LYS A 326 7.44 -17.67 11.57
CA LYS A 326 6.71 -16.89 12.57
C LYS A 326 6.72 -15.39 12.24
N ILE A 327 7.80 -14.88 11.66
CA ILE A 327 7.88 -13.49 11.18
C ILE A 327 6.91 -13.30 10.00
N GLU A 328 6.99 -14.15 8.99
CA GLU A 328 6.15 -14.10 7.79
C GLU A 328 4.66 -14.20 8.15
N GLU A 329 4.28 -15.17 8.98
CA GLU A 329 2.91 -15.36 9.45
C GLU A 329 2.44 -14.18 10.31
N GLY A 330 3.25 -13.69 11.26
CA GLY A 330 2.87 -12.57 12.11
C GLY A 330 2.64 -11.28 11.33
N VAL A 331 3.51 -10.99 10.36
CA VAL A 331 3.36 -9.84 9.44
C VAL A 331 2.15 -10.02 8.54
N ARG A 332 1.96 -11.21 7.95
CA ARG A 332 0.79 -11.51 7.10
C ARG A 332 -0.51 -11.35 7.87
N LYS A 333 -0.62 -11.92 9.07
CA LYS A 333 -1.81 -11.80 9.92
C LYS A 333 -2.13 -10.33 10.19
N LYS A 334 -1.12 -9.52 10.53
CA LYS A 334 -1.35 -8.11 10.83
C LYS A 334 -1.81 -7.32 9.60
N LEU A 335 -1.19 -7.56 8.44
CA LEU A 335 -1.57 -6.93 7.18
C LEU A 335 -3.00 -7.30 6.77
N MET A 336 -3.40 -8.55 6.98
CA MET A 336 -4.71 -9.07 6.62
C MET A 336 -5.78 -8.85 7.72
N GLY A 337 -5.40 -8.35 8.90
CA GLY A 337 -6.32 -8.19 10.02
C GLY A 337 -6.81 -9.52 10.61
N TRP A 338 -6.02 -10.58 10.49
CA TRP A 338 -6.31 -11.90 11.06
C TRP A 338 -5.72 -12.05 12.46
N GLU A 339 -6.36 -12.86 13.30
CA GLU A 339 -5.91 -13.21 14.65
C GLU A 339 -4.75 -14.21 14.66
#